data_AF-A0A811ZNI4-F1
#
_entry.id   AF-A0A811ZNI4-F1
#
_cell.length_a   1.000
_cell.length_b   1.000
_cell.length_c   1.000
_cell.angle_alpha   90.00
_cell.angle_beta   90.00
_cell.angle_gamma   90.00
#
_symmetry.space_group_name_H-M   'P 1'
#
loop_
_entity.id
_entity.type
_entity.pdbx_description
1 polymer ?
#
loop_
_entity_poly.entity_id
_entity_poly.type
_entity_poly.pdbx_seq_one_letter_code
_entity_poly.pdbx_strand_id
1 'polypeptide(L)'
;MTEIIQCRMCHLQFPGEKCSRGRGFCIATENEVCMTGRIFKKDGTPWLTFMGCLEKCANVDKIKWSIYLVKFRCCRGYDLCNESL
;
A
#
# COMPACT_ATOMS: atom_id res chain seq x y z
N MET A 1 -8.87 -22.95 -2.08
CA MET A 1 -9.84 -21.85 -2.27
C MET A 1 -9.09 -20.58 -1.95
N THR A 2 -8.88 -19.71 -2.92
CA THR A 2 -8.17 -18.44 -2.74
C THR A 2 -9.08 -17.55 -1.90
N GLU A 3 -8.73 -17.31 -0.64
CA GLU A 3 -9.58 -16.54 0.28
C GLU A 3 -9.81 -15.14 -0.28
N ILE A 4 -11.07 -14.76 -0.47
CA ILE A 4 -11.46 -13.38 -0.78
C ILE A 4 -11.16 -12.55 0.46
N ILE A 5 -10.31 -11.54 0.34
CA ILE A 5 -9.96 -10.64 1.45
C ILE A 5 -10.29 -9.20 1.10
N GLN A 6 -10.69 -8.43 2.10
CA GLN A 6 -10.91 -6.99 1.98
C GLN A 6 -9.63 -6.24 2.33
N CYS A 7 -9.18 -5.31 1.50
CA CYS A 7 -8.00 -4.48 1.77
C CYS A 7 -8.40 -3.04 2.06
N ARG A 8 -7.63 -2.33 2.91
CA ARG A 8 -7.83 -0.89 3.09
C ARG A 8 -7.41 -0.17 1.82
N MET A 9 -8.24 0.75 1.34
CA MET A 9 -7.88 1.70 0.31
C MET A 9 -7.57 3.05 0.91
N CYS A 10 -6.49 3.65 0.41
CA CYS A 10 -6.17 5.04 0.60
C CYS A 10 -5.36 5.53 -0.59
N HIS A 11 -5.87 6.47 -1.37
CA HIS A 11 -5.12 6.98 -2.52
C HIS A 11 -3.95 7.87 -2.07
N LEU A 12 -4.18 8.70 -1.04
CA LEU A 12 -3.19 9.65 -0.55
C LEU A 12 -3.30 9.78 0.97
N GLN A 13 -2.19 9.54 1.66
CA GLN A 13 -2.01 9.85 3.08
C GLN A 13 -0.65 10.53 3.30
N PHE A 14 -0.69 11.81 3.71
CA PHE A 14 0.51 12.56 4.08
C PHE A 14 0.94 12.24 5.52
N PRO A 15 2.22 12.48 5.88
CA PRO A 15 2.71 12.30 7.24
C PRO A 15 1.89 13.09 8.25
N GLY A 16 1.45 12.43 9.33
CA GLY A 16 0.65 13.05 10.39
C GLY A 16 -0.85 13.17 10.08
N GLU A 17 -1.28 12.89 8.85
CA GLU A 17 -2.68 12.93 8.46
C GLU A 17 -3.33 11.53 8.47
N LYS A 18 -4.64 11.50 8.72
CA LYS A 18 -5.47 10.34 8.37
C LYS A 18 -5.64 10.32 6.85
N CYS A 19 -5.96 9.14 6.30
CA CYS A 19 -6.26 9.01 4.87
C CYS A 19 -7.28 10.07 4.41
N SER A 20 -6.85 11.01 3.58
CA SER A 20 -7.63 12.19 3.21
C SER A 20 -8.44 11.94 1.93
N ARG A 21 -7.87 11.22 0.95
CA ARG A 21 -8.52 10.93 -0.33
C ARG A 21 -8.51 9.44 -0.67
N GLY A 22 -9.63 8.95 -1.19
CA GLY A 22 -9.77 7.55 -1.61
C GLY A 22 -9.78 6.56 -0.46
N ARG A 23 -10.23 7.01 0.73
CA ARG A 23 -10.43 6.13 1.88
C ARG A 23 -11.59 5.19 1.57
N GLY A 24 -11.34 3.89 1.69
CA GLY A 24 -12.37 2.89 1.45
C GLY A 24 -11.83 1.49 1.64
N PHE A 25 -12.41 0.56 0.90
CA PHE A 25 -11.96 -0.81 0.82
C PHE A 25 -12.06 -1.32 -0.62
N CYS A 26 -11.18 -2.24 -0.98
CA CYS A 26 -11.30 -3.06 -2.18
C CYS A 26 -11.35 -4.53 -1.78
N ILE A 27 -12.01 -5.33 -2.60
CA ILE A 27 -12.04 -6.78 -2.44
C ILE A 27 -10.95 -7.34 -3.35
N ALA A 28 -9.92 -7.94 -2.77
CA ALA A 28 -8.84 -8.53 -3.56
C ALA A 28 -9.35 -9.81 -4.22
N THR A 29 -9.32 -9.82 -5.55
CA THR A 29 -9.60 -11.02 -6.35
C THR A 29 -8.49 -12.08 -6.18
N GLU A 30 -8.58 -13.20 -6.89
CA GLU A 30 -7.59 -14.29 -6.76
C GLU A 30 -6.16 -13.86 -7.13
N ASN A 31 -6.03 -12.89 -8.03
CA ASN A 31 -4.73 -12.43 -8.56
C ASN A 31 -4.21 -11.15 -7.87
N GLU A 32 -5.03 -10.54 -7.01
CA GLU A 32 -4.68 -9.30 -6.31
C GLU A 32 -4.29 -9.59 -4.86
N VAL A 33 -3.56 -8.70 -4.22
CA VAL A 33 -3.31 -8.75 -2.77
C VAL A 33 -3.40 -7.36 -2.18
N CYS A 34 -3.47 -7.25 -0.86
CA CYS A 34 -3.38 -5.96 -0.21
C CYS A 34 -1.96 -5.42 -0.32
N MET A 35 -1.84 -4.13 -0.59
CA MET A 35 -0.58 -3.43 -0.77
C MET A 35 -0.55 -2.15 0.07
N THR A 36 0.63 -1.82 0.59
CA THR A 36 1.00 -0.52 1.15
C THR A 36 2.23 0.00 0.42
N GLY A 37 2.07 1.11 -0.28
CA GLY A 37 3.12 1.85 -0.95
C GLY A 37 3.54 3.04 -0.08
N ARG A 38 4.84 3.14 0.21
CA ARG A 38 5.41 4.28 0.93
C ARG A 38 6.45 4.96 0.07
N ILE A 39 6.26 6.26 -0.12
CA ILE A 39 7.18 7.13 -0.83
C ILE A 39 7.97 7.96 0.18
N PHE A 40 9.27 7.96 0.01
CA PHE A 40 10.23 8.69 0.81
C PHE A 40 10.99 9.69 -0.07
N LYS A 41 11.37 10.82 0.50
CA LYS A 41 12.37 11.71 -0.09
C LYS A 41 13.73 11.02 -0.10
N LYS A 42 14.69 11.58 -0.84
CA LYS A 42 16.06 11.04 -0.97
C LYS A 42 16.79 10.88 0.37
N ASP A 43 16.46 11.71 1.36
CA ASP A 43 16.99 11.68 2.73
C ASP A 43 16.31 10.62 3.63
N GLY A 44 15.33 9.89 3.11
CA GLY A 44 14.56 8.89 3.86
C GLY A 44 13.33 9.46 4.58
N THR A 45 13.06 10.76 4.49
CA THR A 45 11.88 11.37 5.09
C THR A 45 10.60 10.85 4.41
N PRO A 46 9.63 10.30 5.16
CA PRO A 46 8.34 9.89 4.60
C PRO A 46 7.64 11.06 3.93
N TRP A 47 7.08 10.83 2.74
CA TRP A 47 6.36 11.86 1.98
C TRP A 47 4.90 11.49 1.74
N LEU A 48 4.63 10.26 1.34
CA LEU A 48 3.28 9.83 1.00
C LEU A 48 3.12 8.33 1.24
N THR A 49 1.97 7.94 1.78
CA THR A 49 1.53 6.55 1.84
C THR A 49 0.26 6.38 1.00
N PHE A 50 0.16 5.24 0.32
CA PHE A 50 -1.04 4.82 -0.39
C PHE A 50 -1.26 3.32 -0.21
N MET A 51 -2.52 2.90 -0.28
CA MET A 51 -2.96 1.55 0.04
C MET A 51 -4.05 1.11 -0.94
N GLY A 52 -4.09 -0.18 -1.25
CA GLY A 52 -5.15 -0.76 -2.06
C GLY A 52 -4.87 -2.21 -2.47
N CYS A 53 -5.60 -2.67 -3.47
CA CYS A 53 -5.43 -3.98 -4.10
C CYS A 53 -4.46 -3.82 -5.28
N LEU A 54 -3.53 -4.77 -5.42
CA LEU A 54 -2.55 -4.76 -6.51
C LEU A 54 -2.33 -6.16 -7.04
N GLU A 55 -2.42 -6.32 -8.35
CA GLU A 55 -2.01 -7.55 -9.05
C GLU A 55 -0.48 -7.72 -8.99
N LYS A 56 -0.01 -8.96 -8.84
CA LYS A 56 1.43 -9.31 -8.88
C LYS A 56 2.29 -8.45 -7.95
N CYS A 57 1.76 -8.08 -6.78
CA CYS A 57 2.48 -7.30 -5.79
C CYS A 57 3.74 -8.04 -5.31
N ALA A 58 4.85 -7.30 -5.18
CA ALA A 58 6.10 -7.82 -4.64
C ALA A 58 6.64 -6.92 -3.53
N ASN A 59 7.20 -7.54 -2.49
CA ASN A 59 7.91 -6.82 -1.43
C ASN A 59 9.23 -6.29 -1.99
N VAL A 60 9.33 -4.97 -2.11
CA VAL A 60 10.49 -4.30 -2.67
C VAL A 60 10.84 -3.08 -1.84
N ASP A 61 12.14 -2.83 -1.71
CA ASP A 61 12.69 -1.73 -0.95
C ASP A 61 13.50 -0.81 -1.89
N LYS A 62 13.41 0.50 -1.67
CA LYS A 62 14.24 1.53 -2.33
C LYS A 62 14.17 1.54 -3.86
N ILE A 63 12.98 1.29 -4.44
CA ILE A 63 12.76 1.56 -5.86
C ILE A 63 12.95 3.05 -6.11
N LYS A 64 13.89 3.42 -6.99
CA LYS A 64 14.09 4.82 -7.37
C LYS A 64 12.96 5.26 -8.30
N TRP A 65 12.24 6.29 -7.91
CA TRP A 65 11.27 6.97 -8.77
C TRP A 65 11.57 8.46 -8.79
N SER A 66 12.29 8.90 -9.83
CA SER A 66 12.85 10.26 -9.91
C SER A 66 13.72 10.56 -8.67
N ILE A 67 13.39 11.62 -7.90
CA ILE A 67 14.07 12.00 -6.67
C ILE A 67 13.57 11.27 -5.42
N TYR A 68 12.57 10.41 -5.56
CA TYR A 68 11.94 9.67 -4.46
C TYR A 68 12.38 8.22 -4.40
N LEU A 69 12.24 7.63 -3.22
CA LEU A 69 12.41 6.21 -2.96
C LEU A 69 11.05 5.60 -2.63
N VAL A 70 10.71 4.49 -3.26
CA VAL A 70 9.43 3.79 -3.06
C VAL A 70 9.69 2.44 -2.41
N LYS A 71 8.86 2.11 -1.43
CA LYS A 71 8.80 0.81 -0.76
C LYS A 71 7.40 0.24 -0.92
N PHE A 72 7.29 -0.99 -1.41
CA PHE A 72 6.04 -1.73 -1.39
C PHE A 72 6.10 -2.86 -0.39
N ARG A 73 5.01 -3.00 0.36
CA ARG A 73 4.73 -4.17 1.19
C ARG A 73 3.39 -4.77 0.79
N CYS A 74 3.37 -6.09 0.67
CA CYS A 74 2.22 -6.86 0.23
C CYS A 74 1.80 -7.83 1.34
N CYS A 75 0.51 -8.06 1.50
CA CYS A 75 -0.01 -9.08 2.40
C CYS A 75 -1.29 -9.72 1.82
N ARG A 76 -1.45 -11.02 2.11
CA ARG A 76 -2.67 -11.79 1.85
C ARG A 76 -2.79 -12.82 2.97
N GLY A 77 -3.90 -12.80 3.73
CA GLY A 77 -4.12 -13.77 4.80
C GLY A 77 -5.23 -13.41 5.79
N TYR A 78 -5.63 -12.14 5.85
CA TYR A 78 -6.80 -11.69 6.60
C TYR A 78 -7.25 -10.31 6.09
N ASP A 79 -8.48 -9.92 6.42
CA ASP A 79 -9.03 -8.62 6.06
C ASP A 79 -8.23 -7.46 6.68
N LEU A 80 -8.02 -6.42 5.88
CA LEU A 80 -7.36 -5.17 6.23
C LEU A 80 -5.91 -5.35 6.68
N CYS A 81 -5.24 -6.42 6.25
CA CYS A 81 -3.86 -6.72 6.64
C CYS A 81 -2.85 -5.60 6.32
N ASN A 82 -3.19 -4.68 5.42
CA ASN A 82 -2.34 -3.57 5.01
C ASN A 82 -2.45 -2.31 5.89
N GLU A 83 -3.31 -2.29 6.91
CA GLU A 83 -3.38 -1.15 7.86
C GLU A 83 -2.17 -1.06 8.81
N SER A 84 -1.53 -2.19 9.10
CA SER A 84 -0.41 -2.29 10.06
C SER A 84 0.95 -2.58 9.42
N LEU A 85 1.01 -2.67 8.08
CA LEU A 85 2.26 -2.83 7.32
C LEU A 85 3.09 -1.57 7.33
#